data_AF-A0A2G7LYB0-F1
#
_entry.id   AF-A0A2G7LYB0-F1
#
_cell.length_a   1.000
_cell.length_b   1.000
_cell.length_c   1.000
_cell.angle_alpha   90.00
_cell.angle_beta   90.00
_cell.angle_gamma   90.00
#
_symmetry.space_group_name_H-M   'P 1'
#
loop_
_entity.id
_entity.type
_entity.pdbx_description
1 polymer ?
#
loop_
_entity_poly.entity_id
_entity_poly.type
_entity_poly.pdbx_seq_one_letter_code
_entity_poly.pdbx_strand_id
1 'polypeptide(L)' 'MKLLNKIVVRDYHYSCSDGCCSEWGTELIVNEKLVGTFTDVDEDVVRNLLEALNVEFELEYIYDHQD' A
#
# COMPACT_ATOMS: atom_id res chain seq x y z
N MET A 1 -25.55 -7.63 -1.09
CA MET A 1 -24.14 -7.67 -1.54
C MET A 1 -23.31 -7.02 -0.45
N LYS A 2 -22.44 -7.76 0.23
CA LYS A 2 -21.38 -7.09 1.01
C LYS A 2 -20.41 -6.52 -0.02
N LEU A 3 -20.07 -5.23 0.10
CA LEU A 3 -18.94 -4.67 -0.62
C LEU A 3 -17.68 -5.28 -0.01
N LEU A 4 -16.88 -5.95 -0.84
CA LEU A 4 -15.59 -6.48 -0.42
C LEU A 4 -14.65 -5.30 -0.12
N ASN A 5 -13.96 -5.32 1.02
CA ASN A 5 -12.99 -4.26 1.30
C ASN A 5 -11.78 -4.45 0.39
N LYS A 6 -11.30 -3.36 -0.22
CA LYS A 6 -10.10 -3.34 -1.04
C LYS A 6 -8.96 -2.68 -0.30
N ILE A 7 -7.82 -3.35 -0.27
CA ILE A 7 -6.56 -2.85 0.25
C ILE A 7 -5.60 -2.77 -0.92
N VAL A 8 -4.97 -1.60 -1.07
CA VAL A 8 -3.90 -1.37 -2.04
C VAL A 8 -2.66 -1.00 -1.26
N VAL A 9 -1.58 -1.74 -1.50
CA VAL A 9 -0.24 -1.35 -1.08
C VAL A 9 0.48 -0.85 -2.33
N ARG A 10 0.88 0.42 -2.32
CA ARG A 10 1.45 1.08 -3.49
C ARG A 10 2.80 1.67 -3.15
N ASP A 11 3.83 1.30 -3.89
CA ASP A 11 5.13 1.95 -3.80
C ASP A 11 5.02 3.40 -4.31
N TYR A 12 5.77 4.30 -3.69
CA TYR A 12 5.92 5.66 -4.19
C TYR A 12 7.37 6.12 -4.11
N HIS A 13 7.72 7.02 -5.02
CA HIS A 13 8.93 7.81 -4.95
C HIS A 13 8.55 9.29 -4.88
N TYR A 14 8.98 9.96 -3.82
CA TYR A 14 8.90 11.40 -3.68
C TYR A 14 10.28 12.01 -3.90
N SER A 15 10.38 12.96 -4.83
CA SER A 15 11.59 13.76 -5.03
C SER A 15 11.27 15.25 -5.03
N CYS A 16 12.06 16.04 -4.30
CA CYS A 16 11.97 17.50 -4.37
C CYS A 16 12.31 17.98 -5.79
N SER A 17 11.66 19.06 -6.24
CA SER A 17 11.88 19.61 -7.60
C SER A 17 13.31 20.13 -7.83
N ASP A 18 14.06 20.39 -6.77
CA ASP A 18 15.47 20.80 -6.79
C ASP A 18 16.45 19.61 -6.65
N GLY A 19 15.93 18.38 -6.53
CA GLY A 19 16.73 17.16 -6.38
C GLY A 19 17.42 17.02 -5.02
N CYS A 20 17.17 17.91 -4.06
CA CYS A 20 17.82 17.90 -2.75
C CYS A 20 17.28 16.79 -1.82
N CYS A 21 16.08 16.28 -2.13
CA CYS A 21 15.46 15.18 -1.40
C CYS A 21 14.92 14.11 -2.34
N SER A 22 15.07 12.85 -1.95
CA SER A 22 14.52 11.66 -2.60
C SER A 22 14.16 10.66 -1.50
N GLU A 23 12.89 10.27 -1.43
CA GLU A 23 12.35 9.36 -0.43
C GLU A 23 11.49 8.32 -1.11
N TRP A 24 11.74 7.06 -0.77
CA TRP A 24 10.96 5.90 -1.21
C TRP A 24 10.13 5.41 -0.05
N GLY A 25 8.96 4.89 -0.35
CA GLY A 25 8.11 4.26 0.65
C GLY A 25 6.89 3.60 0.02
N THR A 26 5.96 3.23 0.89
CA THR A 26 4.72 2.56 0.54
C THR A 26 3.53 3.31 1.12
N GLU A 27 2.48 3.43 0.32
CA GLU A 27 1.17 3.91 0.74
C GLU A 27 0.25 2.74 1.01
N LEU A 28 -0.40 2.74 2.18
CA LEU A 28 -1.48 1.82 2.48
C LEU A 28 -2.82 2.52 2.26
N ILE A 29 -3.60 2.03 1.30
CA ILE A 29 -4.89 2.60 0.90
C ILE A 29 -5.97 1.56 1.16
N VAL A 30 -7.04 1.95 1.85
CA VAL A 30 -8.18 1.08 2.15
C VAL A 30 -9.45 1.74 1.63
N ASN A 31 -10.15 1.07 0.72
CA ASN A 31 -11.37 1.57 0.08
C ASN A 31 -11.20 3.02 -0.42
N GLU A 32 -10.19 3.25 -1.26
CA GLU A 32 -9.86 4.55 -1.87
C GLU A 32 -9.38 5.65 -0.88
N LYS A 33 -9.25 5.32 0.41
CA LYS A 33 -8.77 6.24 1.44
C LYS A 33 -7.33 5.90 1.86
N LEU A 34 -6.43 6.86 1.74
CA LEU A 34 -5.08 6.76 2.29
C LEU A 34 -5.15 6.61 3.82
N VAL A 35 -4.61 5.50 4.34
CA VAL A 35 -4.50 5.22 5.77
C VAL A 35 -3.19 5.77 6.33
N GLY A 36 -2.11 5.64 5.57
CA GLY A 36 -0.80 6.16 5.95
C GLY A 36 0.28 5.84 4.94
N THR A 37 1.44 6.46 5.16
CA THR A 37 2.68 6.20 4.44
C THR A 37 3.67 5.51 5.38
N PHE A 38 4.39 4.53 4.85
CA PHE A 38 5.33 3.71 5.59
C PHE A 38 6.62 3.56 4.78
N THR A 39 7.72 3.20 5.45
CA THR A 39 8.98 2.92 4.75
C THR A 39 8.89 1.67 3.89
N ASP A 40 8.23 0.64 4.42
CA ASP A 40 8.01 -0.63 3.74
C ASP A 40 6.77 -1.31 4.33
N VAL A 41 5.97 -1.96 3.49
CA VAL A 41 4.77 -2.70 3.89
C VAL A 41 4.80 -4.06 3.23
N ASP A 42 5.15 -5.10 3.97
CA ASP A 42 5.17 -6.46 3.46
C ASP A 42 3.75 -6.97 3.16
N GLU A 43 3.47 -7.30 1.89
CA GLU A 43 2.19 -7.85 1.43
C GLU A 43 1.78 -9.11 2.20
N ASP A 44 2.73 -10.02 2.43
CA ASP A 44 2.47 -11.29 3.07
C ASP A 44 2.06 -11.09 4.52
N VAL A 45 2.62 -10.09 5.21
CA VAL A 45 2.21 -9.72 6.57
C VAL A 45 0.76 -9.23 6.58
N VAL A 46 0.39 -8.35 5.65
CA VAL A 46 -0.98 -7.82 5.54
C VAL A 46 -1.98 -8.93 5.23
N ARG A 47 -1.65 -9.79 4.25
CA ARG A 47 -2.47 -10.94 3.85
C ARG A 47 -2.70 -11.90 5.02
N ASN A 48 -1.62 -12.36 5.66
CA ASN A 48 -1.68 -13.31 6.77
C ASN A 48 -2.49 -12.76 7.96
N LEU A 49 -2.37 -11.46 8.25
CA LEU A 49 -3.13 -10.81 9.32
C LEU A 49 -4.64 -10.86 9.04
N LEU A 50 -5.05 -10.53 7.81
CA LEU A 50 -6.47 -10.50 7.42
C LEU A 50 -7.08 -11.90 7.36
N GLU A 51 -6.32 -12.87 6.88
CA GLU A 51 -6.69 -14.29 6.91
C GLU A 51 -6.87 -14.80 8.35
N ALA A 52 -5.94 -14.48 9.26
CA ALA A 52 -6.04 -14.85 10.68
C ALA A 52 -7.27 -14.23 11.37
N LEU A 53 -7.72 -13.06 10.92
CA LEU A 53 -8.94 -12.40 11.39
C LEU A 53 -10.22 -12.87 10.68
N ASN A 54 -10.11 -13.80 9.71
CA ASN A 54 -11.21 -14.30 8.89
C ASN A 54 -12.01 -13.16 8.23
N VAL A 55 -11.30 -12.14 7.76
CA VAL A 55 -11.86 -11.00 7.02
C VAL A 55 -11.76 -11.32 5.53
N GLU A 56 -12.84 -11.14 4.78
CA GLU A 56 -12.81 -11.20 3.31
C GLU A 56 -12.30 -9.85 2.76
N PHE A 57 -11.30 -9.88 1.87
CA PHE A 57 -10.69 -8.69 1.26
C PHE A 57 -10.18 -8.97 -0.16
N GLU A 58 -10.00 -7.89 -0.92
CA GLU A 58 -9.16 -7.83 -2.12
C GLU A 58 -7.85 -7.12 -1.76
N LEU A 59 -6.71 -7.72 -2.06
CA LEU A 59 -5.38 -7.13 -1.86
C LEU A 59 -4.70 -6.99 -3.22
N GLU A 60 -4.26 -5.78 -3.50
CA GLU A 60 -3.51 -5.43 -4.72
C GLU A 60 -2.20 -4.76 -4.31
N TYR A 61 -1.12 -5.17 -4.96
CA TYR A 61 0.20 -4.57 -4.80
C TYR A 61 0.60 -3.85 -6.08
N ILE A 62 0.98 -2.58 -5.97
CA ILE A 62 1.36 -1.74 -7.10
C ILE A 62 2.82 -1.34 -6.94
N TYR A 63 3.67 -1.91 -7.79
CA TYR A 63 5.08 -1.56 -7.88
C TYR A 63 5.26 -0.32 -8.77
N ASP A 64 5.93 0.71 -8.24
CA ASP A 64 6.31 1.89 -9.01
C ASP A 64 7.72 1.67 -9.60
N HIS A 65 7.76 1.01 -10.76
CA HIS A 65 8.99 0.88 -11.54
C HIS A 65 9.25 2.21 -12.28
N GLN A 66 10.17 3.02 -11.76
CA GLN A 66 10.78 4.09 -12.56
C GLN A 66 11.77 3.44 -13.55
N ASP A 67 11.31 3.22 -14.79
CA ASP A 67 12.17 2.97 -15.97
C ASP A 67 13.02 4.20 -16.33
#